data_AF-A0A933GHA6-F1
#
_entry.id   AF-A0A933GHA6-F1
#
_cell.length_a   1.000
_cell.length_b   1.000
_cell.length_c   1.000
_cell.angle_alpha   90.00
_cell.angle_beta   90.00
_cell.angle_gamma   90.00
#
_symmetry.space_group_name_H-M   'P 1'
#
loop_
_entity.id
_entity.type
_entity.pdbx_description
1 polymer ?
#
loop_
_entity_poly.entity_id
_entity_poly.type
_entity_poly.pdbx_seq_one_letter_code
_entity_poly.pdbx_strand_id
1 'polypeptide(L)'
;MKVRKVRVLLTDGERTADFAWLRHVAGKHVVCGIPENVDRWHITYPADARVHYTLREGARKSHRFLRLAPVPLRDFRGQCELLALGFASSTLEDAGLHPFRRSAQDAVAFLDLRAFPEGMVWTSLGLIEAGQVDSLTFDFDVQQLLLVRNVVPWVYIAAGIREGVITF
;
A
#
# COMPACT_ATOMS: atom_id res chain seq x y z
N MET A 1 -1.66 -16.53 -16.12
CA MET A 1 -2.24 -15.24 -15.68
C MET A 1 -1.14 -14.46 -14.96
N LYS A 2 -0.81 -13.24 -15.38
CA LYS A 2 0.31 -12.48 -14.77
C LYS A 2 -0.14 -11.84 -13.46
N VAL A 3 0.66 -12.03 -12.41
CA VAL A 3 0.49 -11.38 -11.11
C VAL A 3 1.56 -10.30 -11.01
N ARG A 4 1.18 -9.07 -10.65
CA ARG A 4 2.15 -8.05 -10.26
C ARG A 4 2.31 -8.02 -8.78
N LYS A 5 3.55 -8.05 -8.32
CA LYS A 5 3.90 -7.95 -6.91
C LYS A 5 4.70 -6.68 -6.69
N VAL A 6 4.23 -5.88 -5.75
CA VAL A 6 4.81 -4.61 -5.36
C VAL A 6 5.08 -4.67 -3.87
N ARG A 7 6.26 -4.22 -3.44
CA ARG A 7 6.63 -4.09 -2.03
C ARG A 7 7.02 -2.65 -1.72
N VAL A 8 6.66 -2.21 -0.53
CA VAL A 8 7.14 -0.99 0.10
C VAL A 8 8.05 -1.42 1.24
N LEU A 9 9.28 -0.92 1.23
CA LEU A 9 10.30 -1.22 2.22
C LEU A 9 10.69 0.06 2.93
N LEU A 10 10.92 -0.03 4.24
CA LEU A 10 11.61 1.01 5.00
C LEU A 10 13.10 0.66 5.07
N THR A 11 13.96 1.66 4.98
CA THR A 11 15.40 1.51 5.21
C THR A 11 15.98 2.73 5.91
N ASP A 12 16.98 2.53 6.75
CA ASP A 12 17.81 3.59 7.36
C ASP A 12 19.24 3.58 6.81
N GLY A 13 19.48 2.87 5.70
CA GLY A 13 20.80 2.66 5.11
C GLY A 13 21.59 1.48 5.69
N GLU A 14 21.24 0.97 6.88
CA GLU A 14 21.87 -0.20 7.49
C GLU A 14 20.91 -1.40 7.53
N ARG A 15 19.66 -1.12 7.92
CA ARG A 15 18.55 -2.06 8.01
C ARG A 15 17.58 -1.82 6.86
N THR A 16 16.91 -2.89 6.46
CA THR A 16 15.81 -2.82 5.50
C THR A 16 14.75 -3.84 5.91
N ALA A 17 13.51 -3.40 6.02
CA ALA A 17 12.41 -4.25 6.43
C ALA A 17 11.19 -4.06 5.52
N ASP A 18 10.36 -5.08 5.44
CA ASP A 18 9.06 -4.98 4.78
C ASP A 18 8.14 -4.05 5.55
N PHE A 19 7.39 -3.22 4.82
CA PHE A 19 6.43 -2.29 5.41
C PHE A 19 5.02 -2.47 4.87
N ALA A 20 4.88 -2.61 3.56
CA ALA A 20 3.61 -2.91 2.92
C ALA A 20 3.82 -3.70 1.65
N TRP A 21 2.76 -4.34 1.17
CA TRP A 21 2.79 -5.06 -0.09
C TRP A 21 1.48 -4.90 -0.84
N LEU A 22 1.55 -5.06 -2.17
CA LEU A 22 0.40 -5.10 -3.05
C LEU A 22 0.58 -6.20 -4.10
N ARG A 23 -0.50 -6.94 -4.36
CA ARG A 23 -0.59 -7.97 -5.40
C ARG A 23 -1.74 -7.66 -6.33
N HIS A 24 -1.43 -7.36 -7.59
CA HIS A 24 -2.45 -7.17 -8.62
C HIS A 24 -2.54 -8.42 -9.48
N VAL A 25 -3.67 -9.10 -9.40
CA VAL A 25 -3.99 -10.24 -10.25
C VAL A 25 -4.88 -9.75 -11.38
N ALA A 26 -4.30 -9.56 -12.56
CA ALA A 26 -4.96 -8.91 -13.71
C ALA A 26 -6.37 -9.49 -13.96
N GLY A 27 -7.38 -8.61 -13.98
CA GLY A 27 -8.77 -8.95 -14.23
C GLY A 27 -9.49 -9.72 -13.10
N LYS A 28 -8.84 -10.03 -11.97
CA LYS A 28 -9.46 -10.77 -10.86
C LYS A 28 -9.57 -9.99 -9.56
N HIS A 29 -8.47 -9.48 -9.05
CA HIS A 29 -8.47 -8.74 -7.78
C HIS A 29 -7.15 -8.01 -7.57
N VAL A 30 -7.19 -7.00 -6.70
CA VAL A 30 -6.02 -6.38 -6.09
C VAL A 30 -6.06 -6.64 -4.60
N VAL A 31 -4.94 -7.01 -4.00
CA VAL A 31 -4.80 -7.22 -2.56
C VAL A 31 -3.64 -6.40 -2.04
N CYS A 32 -3.81 -5.69 -0.94
CA CYS A 32 -2.72 -5.00 -0.25
C CYS A 32 -2.80 -5.18 1.26
N GLY A 33 -1.65 -5.16 1.93
CA GLY A 33 -1.60 -5.35 3.38
C GLY A 33 -0.22 -5.07 3.96
N ILE A 34 -0.11 -5.36 5.26
CA ILE A 34 1.13 -5.25 6.02
C ILE A 34 1.81 -6.62 6.19
N PRO A 35 3.11 -6.68 6.51
CA PRO A 35 3.90 -7.91 6.46
C PRO A 35 3.78 -8.80 7.68
N GLU A 36 3.19 -8.33 8.80
CA GLU A 36 2.99 -9.14 10.00
C GLU A 36 2.13 -10.36 9.68
N ASN A 37 2.75 -11.44 9.19
CA ASN A 37 2.09 -12.59 8.57
C ASN A 37 1.14 -12.15 7.44
N VAL A 38 1.52 -12.38 6.19
CA VAL A 38 0.81 -12.05 4.92
C VAL A 38 -0.73 -12.29 4.91
N ASP A 39 -1.27 -13.02 5.89
CA ASP A 39 -2.70 -13.32 6.10
C ASP A 39 -3.38 -12.66 7.32
N ARG A 40 -2.69 -11.86 8.16
CA ARG A 40 -3.30 -11.25 9.36
C ARG A 40 -4.24 -10.12 9.03
N TRP A 41 -3.81 -9.18 8.20
CA TRP A 41 -4.66 -8.08 7.79
C TRP A 41 -4.32 -7.66 6.36
N HIS A 42 -5.34 -7.66 5.51
CA HIS A 42 -5.23 -7.15 4.14
C HIS A 42 -6.58 -6.68 3.62
N ILE A 43 -6.55 -5.73 2.69
CA ILE A 43 -7.70 -5.26 1.93
C ILE A 43 -7.67 -5.94 0.55
N THR A 44 -8.82 -6.44 0.13
CA THR A 44 -9.03 -7.03 -1.19
C THR A 44 -10.04 -6.20 -1.95
N TYR A 45 -9.64 -5.73 -3.13
CA TYR A 45 -10.51 -5.17 -4.17
C TYR A 45 -10.79 -6.25 -5.22
N PRO A 46 -11.93 -6.96 -5.15
CA PRO A 46 -12.26 -8.00 -6.11
C PRO A 46 -12.80 -7.41 -7.43
N ALA A 47 -12.82 -8.22 -8.48
CA ALA A 47 -13.33 -7.84 -9.80
C ALA A 47 -14.80 -7.39 -9.79
N ASP A 48 -15.61 -7.91 -8.87
CA ASP A 48 -17.03 -7.56 -8.70
C ASP A 48 -17.25 -6.36 -7.76
N ALA A 49 -16.17 -5.69 -7.37
CA ALA A 49 -16.16 -4.52 -6.51
C ALA A 49 -16.62 -4.76 -5.06
N ARG A 50 -16.85 -5.98 -4.58
CA ARG A 50 -17.17 -6.19 -3.15
C ARG A 50 -15.93 -6.11 -2.25
N VAL A 51 -15.41 -4.89 -2.09
CA VAL A 51 -14.20 -4.61 -1.32
C VAL A 51 -14.41 -5.04 0.13
N HIS A 52 -13.41 -5.74 0.66
CA HIS A 52 -13.43 -6.22 2.04
C HIS A 52 -12.02 -6.23 2.60
N TYR A 53 -11.92 -6.10 3.92
CA TYR A 53 -10.71 -6.49 4.62
C TYR A 53 -10.87 -7.88 5.23
N THR A 54 -9.78 -8.62 5.22
CA THR A 54 -9.62 -9.86 5.96
C THR A 54 -8.84 -9.56 7.21
N LEU A 55 -9.35 -9.97 8.37
CA LEU A 55 -8.61 -9.97 9.63
C LEU A 55 -8.49 -11.40 10.16
N ARG A 56 -7.28 -11.83 10.53
CA ARG A 56 -7.02 -13.14 11.15
C ARG A 56 -6.53 -12.95 12.58
N GLU A 57 -7.36 -13.40 13.52
CA GLU A 57 -7.08 -13.43 14.96
C GLU A 57 -6.89 -14.89 15.38
N GLY A 58 -5.62 -15.32 15.50
CA GLY A 58 -5.28 -16.72 15.73
C GLY A 58 -5.75 -17.64 14.60
N ALA A 59 -6.63 -18.59 14.93
CA ALA A 59 -7.24 -19.51 13.95
C ALA A 59 -8.48 -18.92 13.25
N ARG A 60 -9.05 -17.83 13.77
CA ARG A 60 -10.28 -17.23 13.24
C ARG A 60 -9.94 -16.30 12.07
N LYS A 61 -10.62 -16.49 10.94
CA LYS A 61 -10.58 -15.57 9.79
C LYS A 61 -11.93 -14.87 9.69
N SER A 62 -11.92 -13.54 9.61
CA SER A 62 -13.12 -12.74 9.40
C SER A 62 -13.00 -11.90 8.14
N HIS A 63 -14.12 -11.76 7.42
CA HIS A 63 -14.26 -10.90 6.26
C HIS A 63 -15.23 -9.78 6.63
N ARG A 64 -14.81 -8.54 6.46
CA ARG A 64 -15.66 -7.37 6.69
C ARG A 64 -15.69 -6.53 5.43
N PHE A 65 -16.88 -6.42 4.84
CA PHE A 65 -17.10 -5.64 3.64
C PHE A 65 -17.06 -4.15 3.97
N LEU A 66 -16.32 -3.40 3.17
CA LEU A 66 -16.34 -1.94 3.25
C LEU A 66 -17.66 -1.46 2.63
N ARG A 67 -18.34 -0.54 3.31
CA ARG A 67 -19.54 0.13 2.78
C ARG A 67 -19.14 1.24 1.79
N LEU A 68 -18.37 0.86 0.79
CA LEU A 68 -18.04 1.69 -0.35
C LEU A 68 -19.01 1.32 -1.49
N ALA A 69 -19.19 2.22 -2.46
CA ALA A 69 -19.83 1.89 -3.75
C ALA A 69 -18.78 1.79 -4.87
N PRO A 70 -17.79 0.89 -4.74
CA PRO A 70 -16.72 0.76 -5.73
C PRO A 70 -17.28 0.13 -7.01
N VAL A 71 -16.58 0.38 -8.11
CA VAL A 71 -16.92 -0.12 -9.45
C VAL A 71 -16.13 -1.39 -9.76
N PRO A 72 -16.66 -2.31 -10.59
CA PRO A 72 -15.91 -3.49 -11.03
C PRO A 72 -14.53 -3.11 -11.61
N LEU A 73 -13.50 -3.95 -11.44
CA LEU A 73 -12.13 -3.62 -11.89
C LEU A 73 -12.05 -3.27 -13.39
N ARG A 74 -12.87 -3.94 -14.22
CA ARG A 74 -12.96 -3.69 -15.67
C ARG A 74 -13.56 -2.30 -16.00
N ASP A 75 -14.37 -1.78 -15.08
CA ASP A 75 -15.12 -0.54 -15.19
C ASP A 75 -14.51 0.55 -14.28
N PHE A 76 -13.30 0.32 -13.73
CA PHE A 76 -12.65 1.23 -12.80
C PHE A 76 -12.39 2.60 -13.44
N ARG A 77 -12.79 3.65 -12.73
CA ARG A 77 -12.63 5.07 -13.11
C ARG A 77 -12.20 5.89 -11.91
N GLY A 78 -11.40 6.93 -12.15
CA GLY A 78 -10.87 7.80 -11.10
C GLY A 78 -9.81 7.13 -10.22
N GLN A 79 -9.88 7.37 -8.91
CA GLN A 79 -8.88 6.88 -7.94
C GLN A 79 -9.54 6.15 -6.76
N CYS A 80 -8.81 5.22 -6.16
CA CYS A 80 -9.24 4.53 -4.95
C CYS A 80 -8.02 4.21 -4.08
N GLU A 81 -7.92 4.87 -2.93
CA GLU A 81 -6.96 4.47 -1.90
C GLU A 81 -7.41 3.15 -1.28
N LEU A 82 -6.51 2.17 -1.27
CA LEU A 82 -6.75 0.87 -0.66
C LEU A 82 -6.12 0.77 0.71
N LEU A 83 -4.98 1.43 0.93
CA LEU A 83 -4.22 1.32 2.18
C LEU A 83 -3.46 2.61 2.43
N ALA A 84 -3.70 3.23 3.59
CA ALA A 84 -2.89 4.31 4.13
C ALA A 84 -2.19 3.84 5.41
N LEU A 85 -0.88 4.12 5.52
CA LEU A 85 -0.05 3.76 6.67
C LEU A 85 0.83 4.95 7.05
N GLY A 86 0.94 5.21 8.35
CA GLY A 86 1.94 6.14 8.90
C GLY A 86 3.18 5.39 9.36
N PHE A 87 4.35 5.99 9.22
CA PHE A 87 5.59 5.55 9.87
C PHE A 87 6.40 6.75 10.37
N ALA A 88 7.24 6.50 11.36
CA ALA A 88 8.21 7.43 11.91
C ALA A 88 9.63 6.89 11.70
N SER A 89 10.64 7.73 11.97
CA SER A 89 12.06 7.32 11.90
C SER A 89 12.39 6.12 12.78
N SER A 90 11.70 5.94 13.91
CA SER A 90 11.87 4.79 14.82
C SER A 90 11.16 3.51 14.38
N THR A 91 10.36 3.53 13.30
CA THR A 91 9.50 2.38 12.93
C THR A 91 10.29 1.11 12.65
N LEU A 92 11.53 1.19 12.16
CA LEU A 92 12.38 0.00 11.97
C LEU A 92 12.77 -0.69 13.29
N GLU A 93 12.80 0.05 14.40
CA GLU A 93 13.16 -0.45 15.73
C GLU A 93 11.93 -0.96 16.48
N ASP A 94 10.85 -0.17 16.45
CA ASP A 94 9.71 -0.37 17.34
C ASP A 94 8.65 -1.32 16.78
N ALA A 95 8.49 -1.38 15.45
CA ALA A 95 7.33 -2.03 14.83
C ALA A 95 7.53 -3.54 14.54
N GLY A 96 8.65 -4.13 15.00
CA GLY A 96 8.90 -5.57 14.84
C GLY A 96 8.89 -6.06 13.39
N LEU A 97 9.22 -5.18 12.43
CA LEU A 97 9.12 -5.47 11.01
C LEU A 97 10.06 -6.60 10.60
N HIS A 98 9.60 -7.44 9.67
CA HIS A 98 10.41 -8.54 9.17
C HIS A 98 11.56 -8.01 8.29
N PRO A 99 12.81 -8.46 8.50
CA PRO A 99 13.93 -8.11 7.64
C PRO A 99 13.63 -8.46 6.19
N PHE A 100 13.95 -7.53 5.29
CA PHE A 100 13.70 -7.72 3.87
C PHE A 100 14.50 -8.91 3.35
N ARG A 101 13.77 -9.92 2.89
CA ARG A 101 14.34 -11.03 2.11
C ARG A 101 14.06 -10.83 0.63
N ARG A 102 15.12 -10.86 -0.18
CA ARG A 102 15.01 -10.75 -1.63
C ARG A 102 14.13 -11.87 -2.17
N SER A 103 13.15 -11.49 -2.98
CA SER A 103 12.27 -12.40 -3.70
C SER A 103 11.88 -11.77 -5.03
N ALA A 104 11.32 -12.55 -5.95
CA ALA A 104 10.86 -12.03 -7.24
C ALA A 104 9.71 -11.03 -7.05
N GLN A 105 9.91 -9.79 -7.47
CA GLN A 105 8.97 -8.67 -7.42
C GLN A 105 8.96 -7.95 -8.76
N ASP A 106 7.83 -7.33 -9.11
CA ASP A 106 7.71 -6.49 -10.31
C ASP A 106 8.13 -5.04 -10.02
N ALA A 107 7.91 -4.56 -8.80
CA ALA A 107 8.35 -3.24 -8.35
C ALA A 107 8.63 -3.23 -6.84
N VAL A 108 9.58 -2.39 -6.42
CA VAL A 108 9.90 -2.16 -5.01
C VAL A 108 10.05 -0.65 -4.80
N ALA A 109 9.31 -0.10 -3.85
CA ALA A 109 9.51 1.25 -3.34
C ALA A 109 10.38 1.18 -2.09
N PHE A 110 11.52 1.84 -2.12
CA PHE A 110 12.36 2.06 -0.94
C PHE A 110 12.02 3.44 -0.37
N LEU A 111 11.59 3.47 0.88
CA LEU A 111 11.40 4.69 1.65
C LEU A 111 12.56 4.80 2.65
N ASP A 112 13.46 5.74 2.37
CA ASP A 112 14.64 5.97 3.20
C ASP A 112 14.27 6.87 4.38
N LEU A 113 14.27 6.30 5.59
CA LEU A 113 13.92 6.99 6.82
C LEU A 113 14.86 8.15 7.12
N ARG A 114 16.09 8.14 6.60
CA ARG A 114 17.04 9.25 6.78
C ARG A 114 16.60 10.52 6.05
N ALA A 115 15.75 10.39 5.03
CA ALA A 115 15.14 11.53 4.36
C ALA A 115 14.02 12.18 5.18
N PHE A 116 13.57 11.52 6.25
CA PHE A 116 12.47 11.97 7.12
C PHE A 116 12.90 11.90 8.59
N PRO A 117 13.90 12.70 9.02
CA PRO A 117 14.47 12.62 10.36
C PRO A 117 13.47 13.04 11.44
N GLU A 118 12.54 13.93 11.11
CA GLU A 118 11.53 14.49 12.01
C GLU A 118 10.14 14.33 11.39
N GLY A 119 9.19 13.85 12.18
CA GLY A 119 7.77 13.77 11.79
C GLY A 119 7.30 12.38 11.35
N MET A 120 5.99 12.31 11.11
CA MET A 120 5.32 11.11 10.63
C MET A 120 5.14 11.19 9.12
N VAL A 121 5.64 10.19 8.41
CA VAL A 121 5.46 10.03 6.97
C VAL A 121 4.23 9.18 6.73
N TRP A 122 3.39 9.62 5.81
CA TRP A 122 2.23 8.88 5.34
C TRP A 122 2.56 8.20 4.03
N THR A 123 2.14 6.95 3.89
CA THR A 123 2.18 6.19 2.64
C THR A 123 0.78 5.78 2.26
N SER A 124 0.41 6.06 1.01
CA SER A 124 -0.83 5.63 0.40
C SER A 124 -0.55 4.65 -0.73
N LEU A 125 -1.28 3.52 -0.75
CA LEU A 125 -1.26 2.53 -1.82
C LEU A 125 -2.67 2.42 -2.38
N GLY A 126 -2.80 2.50 -3.69
CA GLY A 126 -4.12 2.48 -4.31
C GLY A 126 -4.12 2.25 -5.80
N LEU A 127 -5.30 2.48 -6.38
CA LEU A 127 -5.60 2.31 -7.78
C LEU A 127 -5.88 3.67 -8.42
N ILE A 128 -5.43 3.84 -9.65
CA ILE A 128 -5.70 5.01 -10.48
C ILE A 128 -6.07 4.55 -11.88
N GLU A 129 -7.03 5.24 -12.49
CA GLU A 129 -7.39 5.04 -13.88
C GLU A 129 -6.17 5.28 -14.78
N ALA A 130 -6.00 4.42 -15.79
CA ALA A 130 -4.86 4.52 -16.68
C ALA A 130 -4.84 5.87 -17.40
N GLY A 131 -3.73 6.60 -17.30
CA GLY A 131 -3.58 7.93 -17.88
C GLY A 131 -4.14 9.09 -17.02
N GLN A 132 -4.76 8.83 -15.88
CA GLN A 132 -5.34 9.86 -15.00
C GLN A 132 -4.41 10.19 -13.82
N VAL A 133 -3.10 10.35 -14.06
CA VAL A 133 -2.14 10.65 -12.98
C VAL A 133 -2.43 12.02 -12.36
N ASP A 134 -2.84 12.99 -13.18
CA ASP A 134 -3.15 14.35 -12.74
C ASP A 134 -4.40 14.43 -11.85
N SER A 135 -5.21 13.36 -11.79
CA SER A 135 -6.37 13.29 -10.90
C SER A 135 -6.06 12.71 -9.52
N LEU A 136 -4.80 12.34 -9.25
CA LEU A 136 -4.40 11.85 -7.92
C LEU A 136 -4.50 12.98 -6.90
N THR A 137 -5.14 12.70 -5.77
CA THR A 137 -5.25 13.64 -4.65
C THR A 137 -4.85 12.95 -3.37
N PHE A 138 -4.07 13.63 -2.55
CA PHE A 138 -3.57 13.12 -1.29
C PHE A 138 -3.88 14.12 -0.17
N ASP A 139 -4.08 13.63 1.05
CA ASP A 139 -4.26 14.47 2.24
C ASP A 139 -2.93 14.83 2.92
N PHE A 140 -1.81 14.60 2.22
CA PHE A 140 -0.44 14.91 2.60
C PHE A 140 0.32 15.48 1.41
N ASP A 141 1.40 16.22 1.68
CA ASP A 141 2.31 16.73 0.67
C ASP A 141 3.19 15.60 0.12
N VAL A 142 3.00 15.26 -1.15
CA VAL A 142 3.63 14.09 -1.78
C VAL A 142 5.09 14.39 -2.10
N GLN A 143 5.98 13.61 -1.48
CA GLN A 143 7.42 13.69 -1.69
C GLN A 143 7.92 12.61 -2.67
N GLN A 144 7.22 11.47 -2.76
CA GLN A 144 7.56 10.38 -3.66
C GLN A 144 6.30 9.72 -4.23
N LEU A 145 6.29 9.47 -5.55
CA LEU A 145 5.22 8.74 -6.24
C LEU A 145 5.82 7.65 -7.14
N LEU A 146 5.41 6.40 -6.91
CA LEU A 146 5.72 5.26 -7.77
C LEU A 146 4.44 4.79 -8.47
N LEU A 147 4.51 4.62 -9.79
CA LEU A 147 3.39 4.14 -10.61
C LEU A 147 3.74 2.83 -11.32
N VAL A 148 2.89 1.80 -11.12
CA VAL A 148 2.98 0.52 -11.83
C VAL A 148 1.94 0.48 -12.94
N ARG A 149 2.41 0.72 -14.17
CA ARG A 149 1.56 0.98 -15.35
C ARG A 149 1.28 -0.24 -16.24
N ASN A 150 1.82 -1.41 -15.89
CA ASN A 150 1.71 -2.64 -16.69
C ASN A 150 0.54 -3.55 -16.25
N VAL A 151 -0.44 -2.98 -15.54
CA VAL A 151 -1.73 -3.55 -15.11
C VAL A 151 -2.82 -2.52 -15.31
N VAL A 152 -4.09 -2.93 -15.32
CA VAL A 152 -5.24 -2.01 -15.37
C VAL A 152 -6.24 -2.42 -14.28
N PRO A 153 -6.69 -1.49 -13.41
CA PRO A 153 -6.18 -0.12 -13.26
C PRO A 153 -4.69 -0.04 -12.87
N TRP A 154 -4.08 1.14 -13.04
CA TRP A 154 -2.70 1.36 -12.60
C TRP A 154 -2.65 1.31 -11.07
N VAL A 155 -1.50 0.92 -10.54
CA VAL A 155 -1.24 0.96 -9.09
C VAL A 155 -0.35 2.14 -8.78
N TYR A 156 -0.68 2.90 -7.74
CA TYR A 156 0.21 3.92 -7.19
C TYR A 156 0.69 3.55 -5.79
N ILE A 157 1.89 4.05 -5.46
CA ILE A 157 2.39 4.19 -4.10
C ILE A 157 2.84 5.64 -3.97
N ALA A 158 2.23 6.38 -3.06
CA ALA A 158 2.62 7.74 -2.72
C ALA A 158 3.14 7.77 -1.29
N ALA A 159 4.18 8.54 -1.03
CA ALA A 159 4.68 8.81 0.31
C ALA A 159 4.94 10.31 0.48
N GLY A 160 4.67 10.83 1.67
CA GLY A 160 4.78 12.25 1.93
C GLY A 160 4.48 12.64 3.37
N ILE A 161 4.55 13.95 3.64
CA ILE A 161 4.41 14.52 4.98
C ILE A 161 3.04 15.16 5.09
N ARG A 162 2.33 14.89 6.19
CA ARG A 162 1.06 15.54 6.48
C ARG A 162 1.30 16.72 7.41
N GLU A 163 1.07 17.93 6.93
CA GLU A 163 1.13 19.13 7.77
C GLU A 163 0.06 19.07 8.88
N GLY A 164 0.41 19.49 10.10
CA GLY A 164 -0.54 19.68 11.20
C GLY A 164 -0.78 18.48 12.13
N VAL A 165 -0.03 17.37 12.01
CA VAL A 165 -0.03 16.34 13.06
C VAL A 165 0.83 16.83 14.22
N ILE A 166 0.18 17.31 15.28
CA ILE A 166 0.82 17.71 16.54
C ILE A 166 1.57 16.51 17.11
N THR A 167 2.89 16.63 17.25
CA THR A 167 3.71 15.74 18.06
C THR A 167 3.38 15.99 19.54
N PHE A 168 2.95 14.93 20.24
CA PHE A 168 2.75 14.94 21.70
C PHE A 168 4.04 14.56 22.43
#